data_AF-C3ZV00-F1
#
_entry.id   AF-C3ZV00-F1
#
_cell.length_a   1.000
_cell.length_b   1.000
_cell.length_c   1.000
_cell.angle_alpha   90.00
_cell.angle_beta   90.00
_cell.angle_gamma   90.00
#
_symmetry.space_group_name_H-M   'P 1'
#
loop_
_entity.id
_entity.type
_entity.pdbx_description
1 polymer ?
#
loop_
_entity_poly.entity_id
_entity_poly.type
_entity_poly.pdbx_seq_one_letter_code
_entity_poly.pdbx_strand_id
1 'polypeptide(L)' 'MYNPVVILLIFFPSVHQARNLVVKGKGGTNDAYVTITLGKEKFLTSVAEKTVTPGWNEECDLYVLTLKQQE' A
#
# COMPACT_ATOMS: atom_id res chain seq x y z
N MET A 1 -1.24 26.20 -28.91
CA MET A 1 -0.21 25.69 -27.98
C MET A 1 -0.94 25.04 -26.83
N TYR A 2 -0.86 23.73 -26.68
CA TYR A 2 -1.46 23.03 -25.54
C TYR A 2 -0.68 23.38 -24.27
N ASN A 3 -1.38 23.76 -23.20
CA ASN A 3 -0.80 23.94 -21.88
C ASN A 3 -1.20 22.74 -21.01
N PRO A 4 -0.34 21.72 -20.85
CA PRO A 4 -0.67 20.57 -20.03
C PRO A 4 -0.77 20.99 -18.56
N VAL A 5 -1.88 20.65 -17.90
CA VAL A 5 -2.03 20.85 -16.45
C VAL A 5 -1.56 19.57 -15.76
N VAL A 6 -0.52 19.70 -14.92
CA VAL A 6 -0.08 18.63 -14.02
C VAL A 6 -0.96 18.67 -12.77
N ILE A 7 -1.71 17.60 -12.53
CA ILE A 7 -2.52 17.42 -11.32
C ILE A 7 -1.79 16.44 -10.41
N LEU A 8 -1.44 16.89 -9.20
CA LEU A 8 -0.92 16.05 -8.15
C LEU A 8 -2.09 15.59 -7.26
N LEU A 9 -2.34 14.28 -7.21
CA LEU A 9 -3.27 13.69 -6.25
C LEU A 9 -2.45 13.00 -5.15
N ILE A 10 -2.80 13.29 -3.90
CA ILE A 10 -2.17 12.70 -2.72
C ILE A 10 -3.17 11.75 -2.08
N PHE A 11 -2.75 10.52 -1.85
CA PHE A 11 -3.51 9.49 -1.14
C PHE A 11 -2.83 9.21 0.19
N PHE A 12 -3.63 9.12 1.26
CA PHE A 12 -3.18 8.82 2.62
C PHE A 12 -3.77 7.48 3.08
N PRO A 13 -3.37 6.33 2.51
CA PRO A 13 -3.83 5.03 3.00
C PRO A 13 -3.30 4.71 4.39
N SER A 14 -4.17 4.13 5.23
CA SER A 14 -3.80 3.50 6.50
C SER A 14 -3.94 1.98 6.41
N VAL A 15 -2.90 1.25 6.83
CA VAL A 15 -2.90 -0.21 6.91
C VAL A 15 -3.06 -0.62 8.37
N HIS A 16 -4.25 -1.07 8.73
CA HIS A 16 -4.55 -1.44 10.11
C HIS A 16 -4.15 -2.88 10.43
N GLN A 17 -4.85 -3.85 9.84
CA GLN A 17 -4.67 -5.26 10.15
C GLN A 17 -5.20 -6.16 9.03
N ALA A 18 -4.71 -7.39 8.98
CA ALA A 18 -5.30 -8.46 8.19
C ALA A 18 -5.75 -9.61 9.10
N ARG A 19 -6.71 -10.41 8.63
CA ARG A 19 -7.26 -11.57 9.35
C ARG A 19 -7.46 -12.74 8.41
N ASN A 20 -7.44 -13.94 8.96
CA ASN A 20 -7.66 -15.20 8.23
C ASN A 20 -6.64 -15.42 7.10
N LEU A 21 -5.38 -15.09 7.32
CA LEU A 21 -4.32 -15.39 6.37
C LEU A 21 -4.11 -16.91 6.27
N VAL A 22 -3.97 -17.41 5.05
CA VAL A 22 -3.74 -18.84 4.79
C VAL A 22 -2.35 -19.22 5.29
N VAL A 23 -2.29 -20.09 6.29
CA VAL A 23 -1.04 -20.64 6.81
C VAL A 23 -0.53 -21.73 5.87
N LYS A 24 0.70 -21.57 5.38
CA LYS A 24 1.36 -22.58 4.52
C LYS A 24 2.50 -23.33 5.22
N GLY A 25 2.96 -22.85 6.39
CA GLY A 25 4.07 -23.45 7.13
C GLY A 25 3.66 -24.51 8.16
N LYS A 26 4.62 -25.35 8.58
CA LYS A 26 4.44 -26.40 9.62
C LYS A 26 4.18 -25.84 11.03
N GLY A 27 4.29 -24.52 11.24
CA GLY A 27 4.23 -23.86 12.55
C GLY A 27 2.88 -23.21 12.91
N GLY A 28 1.85 -23.32 12.06
CA GLY A 28 0.55 -22.71 12.35
C GLY A 28 0.51 -21.18 12.24
N THR A 29 1.61 -20.54 11.84
CA THR A 29 1.77 -19.09 11.71
C THR A 29 2.58 -18.72 10.46
N ASN A 30 2.49 -17.46 10.03
CA ASN A 30 3.26 -16.91 8.89
C ASN A 30 3.88 -15.57 9.27
N ASP A 31 4.91 -15.17 8.53
CA ASP A 31 5.38 -13.79 8.49
C ASP A 31 4.63 -13.05 7.38
N ALA A 32 3.99 -11.93 7.69
CA ALA A 32 3.12 -11.21 6.78
C ALA A 32 3.55 -9.74 6.63
N TYR A 33 3.38 -9.18 5.45
CA TYR A 33 3.55 -7.75 5.17
C TYR A 33 2.55 -7.32 4.09
N VAL A 34 2.24 -6.03 4.03
CA VAL A 34 1.39 -5.44 2.98
C VAL A 34 2.28 -4.64 2.03
N THR A 35 1.97 -4.75 0.74
CA THR A 35 2.55 -3.90 -0.29
C THR A 35 1.44 -3.12 -0.97
N ILE A 36 1.54 -1.80 -0.96
CA ILE A 36 0.65 -0.91 -1.71
C ILE A 36 1.43 -0.38 -2.90
N THR A 37 0.80 -0.32 -4.08
CA THR A 37 1.44 0.19 -5.30
C THR A 37 0.50 1.15 -6.02
N LEU A 38 0.99 2.35 -6.31
CA LEU A 38 0.28 3.39 -7.05
C LEU A 38 1.18 3.92 -8.17
N GLY A 39 0.91 3.48 -9.40
CA GLY A 39 1.75 3.82 -10.55
C GLY A 39 3.18 3.31 -10.39
N LYS A 40 4.14 4.23 -10.14
CA LYS A 40 5.55 3.91 -9.90
C LYS A 40 5.92 3.88 -8.41
N GLU A 41 5.05 4.39 -7.54
CA GLU A 41 5.31 4.38 -6.11
C GLU A 41 4.89 3.07 -5.48
N LYS A 42 5.70 2.63 -4.51
CA LYS A 42 5.50 1.40 -3.77
C LYS A 42 5.75 1.66 -2.31
N PHE A 43 4.81 1.24 -1.47
CA PHE A 43 4.95 1.23 -0.02
C PHE A 43 4.93 -0.20 0.48
N LEU A 44 5.77 -0.48 1.47
CA LEU A 44 5.80 -1.74 2.19
C LEU A 44 5.66 -1.46 3.68
N THR A 45 4.79 -2.21 4.35
CA THR A 45 4.72 -2.17 5.80
C THR A 45 5.86 -2.94 6.44
N SER A 46 6.01 -2.81 7.75
CA SER A 46 6.81 -3.74 8.54
C SER A 46 6.34 -5.19 8.39
N VAL A 47 7.21 -6.14 8.73
CA VAL A 47 6.87 -7.57 8.71
C VAL A 47 6.29 -7.95 10.07
N ALA A 48 5.06 -8.43 10.07
CA ALA A 48 4.41 -9.01 11.24
C ALA A 48 4.75 -10.51 11.28
N GLU A 49 5.67 -10.87 12.18
CA GLU A 49 6.19 -12.24 12.28
C GLU A 49 5.25 -13.19 13.03
N LYS A 50 5.25 -14.46 12.63
CA LYS A 50 4.59 -15.58 13.33
C LYS A 50 3.16 -15.29 13.76
N THR A 51 2.34 -14.67 12.91
CA THR A 51 0.94 -14.36 13.21
C THR A 51 0.00 -14.65 12.04
N VAL A 52 -1.24 -15.01 12.36
CA VAL A 52 -2.34 -15.19 11.38
C VAL A 52 -3.27 -13.98 11.32
N THR A 53 -3.09 -13.05 12.26
CA THR A 53 -3.80 -11.78 12.37
C THR A 53 -2.79 -10.63 12.55
N PRO A 54 -2.01 -10.29 11.52
CA PRO A 54 -1.03 -9.21 11.60
C PRO A 54 -1.72 -7.86 11.75
N GLY A 55 -1.20 -7.01 12.63
CA GLY A 55 -1.59 -5.61 12.79
C GLY A 55 -0.38 -4.71 12.60
N TRP A 56 -0.51 -3.73 11.71
CA TRP A 56 0.55 -2.77 11.38
C TRP A 56 0.24 -1.38 11.94
N ASN A 57 -1.00 -0.91 11.73
CA ASN A 57 -1.41 0.46 12.03
C ASN A 57 -0.45 1.51 11.46
N GLU A 58 0.00 1.30 10.23
CA GLU A 58 0.93 2.17 9.54
C GLU A 58 0.18 3.09 8.57
N GLU A 59 0.54 4.38 8.56
CA GLU A 59 0.08 5.35 7.59
C GLU A 59 1.11 5.50 6.47
N CYS A 60 0.64 5.68 5.25
CA CYS A 60 1.47 5.85 4.07
C CYS A 60 0.95 7.01 3.24
N ASP A 61 1.88 7.76 2.64
CA ASP A 61 1.57 8.80 1.67
C ASP A 61 1.94 8.28 0.27
N LEU A 62 1.01 8.36 -0.67
CA LEU A 62 1.24 8.02 -2.08
C LEU A 62 0.83 9.18 -2.98
N TYR A 63 1.70 9.51 -3.93
CA TYR A 63 1.59 10.62 -4.84
C TYR A 63 1.39 10.11 -6.26
N VAL A 64 0.33 10.55 -6.93
CA VAL A 64 0.14 10.31 -8.36
C VAL A 64 0.08 11.61 -9.13
N LEU A 65 0.95 11.70 -10.13
CA LEU A 65 1.00 12.80 -11.09
C LEU A 65 0.17 12.39 -12.31
N THR A 66 -0.92 13.10 -12.56
CA THR A 66 -1.72 12.97 -13.79
C THR A 66 -1.51 14.19 -14.68
N LEU A 67 -1.28 13.94 -15.97
CA LEU A 67 -1.33 14.99 -16.99
C LEU A 67 -2.75 15.04 -17.54
N LYS A 68 -3.48 16.15 -17.32
CA LYS A 68 -4.72 16.41 -18.04
C LYS A 68 -4.45 17.32 -19.21
N GLN A 69 -4.90 16.89 -20.39
CA GLN A 69 -5.08 17.76 -21.54
C GLN A 69 -6.43 18.45 -21.36
N GLN A 70 -6.43 19.78 -21.25
CA GLN A 70 -7.65 20.56 -21.35
C GLN A 70 -7.83 20.94 -22.83
N GLU A 71 -9.03 20.72 -23.35
CA GLU A 71 -9.47 21.18 -24.68
C GLU A 71 -9.78 22.68 -24.68
#